data_AF-A0A0F9EP42-F1
#
_entry.id   AF-A0A0F9EP42-F1
#
_cell.length_a   1.000
_cell.length_b   1.000
_cell.length_c   1.000
_cell.angle_alpha   90.00
_cell.angle_beta   90.00
_cell.angle_gamma   90.00
#
_symmetry.space_group_name_H-M   'P 1'
#
loop_
_entity.id
_entity.type
_entity.pdbx_description
1 polymer ?
#
loop_
_entity_poly.entity_id
_entity_poly.type
_entity_poly.pdbx_seq_one_letter_code
_entity_poly.pdbx_strand_id
1 'polypeptide(L)'
;PIDIRRGHWTSPNTARQLIDVYETYQPNAVMVENNYYQQALIDWMEDMDGVNLPLEAHRTGSQKLDLNEGIPLLAAEFQRGNWVIPMKFKHPDECVCPWCVWLSEMVNWYPGSKQTDTVMALWIAQRAIKFRARQAGGFGIWNFG
;
A
#
# COMPACT_ATOMS: atom_id res chain seq x y z
N PRO A 1 -11.73 6.04 9.56
CA PRO A 1 -10.40 5.61 10.06
C PRO A 1 -9.73 4.79 8.98
N ILE A 2 -8.41 4.83 8.87
CA ILE A 2 -7.68 3.99 7.91
C ILE A 2 -7.76 2.52 8.34
N ASP A 3 -7.96 1.63 7.37
CA ASP A 3 -7.94 0.18 7.56
C ASP A 3 -6.51 -0.33 7.39
N ILE A 4 -5.97 -0.96 8.43
CA ILE A 4 -4.66 -1.59 8.41
C ILE A 4 -4.84 -3.02 8.87
N ARG A 5 -4.46 -3.96 8.01
CA ARG A 5 -4.53 -5.39 8.29
C ARG A 5 -3.12 -5.97 8.28
N ARG A 6 -2.75 -6.65 9.37
CA ARG A 6 -1.43 -7.26 9.57
C ARG A 6 -1.62 -8.65 10.15
N GLY A 7 -0.93 -9.63 9.58
CA GLY A 7 -0.93 -11.00 10.09
C GLY A 7 0.01 -11.89 9.28
N HIS A 8 0.35 -13.05 9.84
CA HIS A 8 1.04 -14.11 9.11
C HIS A 8 0.00 -14.95 8.37
N TRP A 9 -0.23 -14.63 7.10
CA TRP A 9 -1.20 -15.32 6.27
C TRP A 9 -0.54 -16.15 5.18
N THR A 10 -1.17 -17.28 4.86
CA THR A 10 -0.89 -18.02 3.63
C THR A 10 -1.38 -17.22 2.42
N SER A 11 -0.86 -17.50 1.21
CA SER A 11 -1.32 -16.82 -0.02
C SER A 11 -2.85 -16.82 -0.19
N PRO A 12 -3.56 -17.94 0.02
CA PRO A 12 -5.03 -17.95 0.01
C PRO A 12 -5.68 -17.00 1.02
N ASN A 13 -5.15 -16.93 2.24
CA ASN A 13 -5.72 -16.08 3.28
C ASN A 13 -5.47 -14.60 2.98
N THR A 14 -4.33 -14.25 2.38
CA THR A 14 -4.08 -12.88 1.92
C THR A 14 -4.99 -12.49 0.77
N ALA A 15 -5.22 -13.40 -0.20
CA ALA A 15 -6.19 -13.15 -1.28
C ALA A 15 -7.58 -12.83 -0.71
N ARG A 16 -8.05 -13.59 0.29
CA ARG A 16 -9.32 -13.30 0.98
C ARG A 16 -9.34 -11.94 1.69
N GLN A 17 -8.25 -11.57 2.36
CA GLN A 17 -8.16 -10.23 2.97
C GLN A 17 -8.24 -9.13 1.91
N LEU A 18 -7.62 -9.35 0.75
CA LEU A 18 -7.63 -8.39 -0.34
C LEU A 18 -9.01 -8.26 -0.99
N ILE A 19 -9.71 -9.37 -1.20
CA ILE A 19 -11.09 -9.41 -1.69
C ILE A 19 -12.01 -8.65 -0.72
N ASP A 20 -11.91 -8.91 0.59
CA ASP A 20 -12.74 -8.22 1.59
C ASP A 20 -12.47 -6.70 1.63
N VAL A 21 -11.22 -6.27 1.50
CA VAL A 21 -10.88 -4.83 1.34
C VAL A 21 -11.50 -4.26 0.06
N TYR A 22 -11.44 -5.01 -1.05
CA TYR A 22 -12.00 -4.56 -2.31
C TYR A 22 -13.51 -4.44 -2.28
N GLU A 23 -14.21 -5.43 -1.71
CA GLU A 23 -15.66 -5.39 -1.55
C GLU A 23 -16.10 -4.25 -0.63
N THR A 24 -15.30 -3.93 0.39
CA THR A 24 -15.59 -2.85 1.34
C THR A 24 -15.36 -1.46 0.74
N TYR A 25 -14.25 -1.26 0.02
CA TYR A 25 -13.79 0.09 -0.36
C TYR A 25 -13.77 0.36 -1.87
N GLN A 26 -13.88 -0.67 -2.70
CA GLN A 26 -13.79 -0.63 -4.16
C GLN A 26 -12.64 0.27 -4.69
N PRO A 27 -11.40 0.05 -4.24
CA PRO A 27 -10.26 0.89 -4.60
C PRO A 27 -9.99 0.86 -6.10
N ASN A 28 -9.65 2.02 -6.68
CA ASN A 28 -9.32 2.14 -8.11
C ASN A 28 -7.97 1.50 -8.49
N ALA A 29 -7.10 1.23 -7.52
CA ALA A 29 -5.81 0.59 -7.73
C ALA A 29 -5.40 -0.19 -6.48
N VAL A 30 -4.85 -1.38 -6.69
CA VAL A 30 -4.25 -2.23 -5.66
C VAL A 30 -2.85 -2.58 -6.13
N MET A 31 -1.82 -2.24 -5.36
CA MET A 31 -0.44 -2.49 -5.75
C MET A 31 0.25 -3.45 -4.79
N VAL A 32 0.93 -4.44 -5.35
CA VAL A 32 1.61 -5.51 -4.59
C VAL A 32 3.09 -5.53 -4.95
N GLU A 33 3.95 -5.75 -3.95
CA GLU A 33 5.38 -5.90 -4.13
C GLU A 33 5.69 -7.20 -4.90
N ASN A 34 6.40 -7.07 -6.02
CA ASN A 34 6.75 -8.17 -6.90
C ASN A 34 7.84 -9.03 -6.29
N ASN A 35 7.41 -9.99 -5.48
CA ASN A 35 8.06 -11.28 -5.34
C ASN A 35 7.08 -12.33 -5.90
N TYR A 36 7.54 -13.56 -6.15
CA TYR A 36 6.78 -14.69 -6.73
C TYR A 36 5.35 -14.92 -6.20
N TYR A 37 4.98 -14.28 -5.09
CA TYR A 37 3.66 -14.19 -4.51
C TYR A 37 2.57 -13.58 -5.40
N GLN A 38 2.92 -12.69 -6.33
CA GLN A 38 1.93 -12.04 -7.20
C GLN A 38 1.17 -13.03 -8.08
N GLN A 39 1.89 -13.93 -8.76
CA GLN A 39 1.24 -14.92 -9.64
C GLN A 39 0.34 -15.83 -8.81
N ALA A 40 0.81 -16.27 -7.65
CA ALA A 40 -0.01 -17.06 -6.73
C ALA A 40 -1.29 -16.33 -6.30
N LEU A 41 -1.23 -15.01 -6.02
CA LEU A 41 -2.43 -14.24 -5.68
C LEU A 41 -3.41 -14.14 -6.86
N ILE A 42 -2.91 -13.90 -8.08
CA ILE A 42 -3.74 -13.85 -9.29
C ILE A 42 -4.43 -15.21 -9.51
N ASP A 43 -3.66 -16.30 -9.48
CA ASP A 43 -4.17 -17.66 -9.67
C ASP A 43 -5.25 -17.99 -8.63
N TRP A 44 -5.00 -17.67 -7.34
CA TRP A 44 -5.98 -17.91 -6.29
C TRP A 44 -7.24 -17.05 -6.42
N MET A 45 -7.14 -15.83 -6.93
CA MET A 45 -8.30 -14.96 -7.10
C MET A 45 -9.18 -15.36 -8.28
N GLU A 46 -8.56 -15.83 -9.37
CA GLU A 46 -9.28 -16.44 -10.50
C GLU A 46 -10.05 -17.68 -10.03
N ASP A 47 -9.42 -18.50 -9.18
CA ASP A 47 -10.02 -19.73 -8.65
C ASP A 47 -11.10 -19.52 -7.58
N MET A 48 -10.97 -18.49 -6.71
CA MET A 48 -11.84 -18.37 -5.52
C MET A 48 -13.19 -17.73 -5.80
N ASP A 49 -13.27 -16.64 -6.59
CA ASP A 49 -14.52 -15.88 -6.73
C ASP A 49 -14.66 -15.15 -8.09
N GLY A 50 -13.75 -15.32 -9.04
CA GLY A 50 -13.79 -14.61 -10.32
C GLY A 50 -13.69 -13.08 -10.21
N VAL A 51 -13.21 -12.57 -9.06
CA VAL A 51 -13.09 -11.15 -8.76
C VAL A 51 -11.88 -10.57 -9.49
N ASN A 52 -12.12 -9.67 -10.43
CA ASN A 52 -11.06 -8.95 -11.15
C ASN A 52 -10.66 -7.69 -10.36
N LEU A 53 -9.60 -7.78 -9.55
CA LEU A 53 -9.05 -6.63 -8.84
C LEU A 53 -8.17 -5.79 -9.77
N PRO A 54 -8.12 -4.45 -9.59
CA PRO A 54 -7.21 -3.57 -10.31
C PRO A 54 -5.77 -3.70 -9.78
N LEU A 55 -5.19 -4.89 -9.93
CA LEU A 55 -3.87 -5.26 -9.45
C LEU A 55 -2.76 -4.66 -10.31
N GLU A 56 -1.79 -4.03 -9.67
CA GLU A 56 -0.59 -3.50 -10.26
C GLU A 56 0.66 -4.09 -9.61
N ALA A 57 1.59 -4.55 -10.45
CA ALA A 57 2.88 -5.02 -9.98
C ALA A 57 3.80 -3.83 -9.67
N HIS A 58 4.42 -3.83 -8.50
CA HIS A 58 5.55 -2.95 -8.23
C HIS A 58 6.80 -3.75 -7.95
N ARG A 59 7.82 -3.60 -8.81
CA ARG A 59 9.14 -4.18 -8.55
C ARG A 59 9.93 -3.24 -7.66
N THR A 60 9.97 -3.55 -6.37
CA THR A 60 10.85 -2.87 -5.42
C THR A 60 12.29 -3.32 -5.67
N GLY A 61 13.18 -2.34 -5.79
CA GLY A 61 14.63 -2.55 -5.90
C GLY A 61 15.37 -1.81 -4.78
N SER A 62 16.58 -1.32 -5.07
CA SER A 62 17.33 -0.43 -4.20
C SER A 62 16.64 0.92 -3.90
N GLN A 63 15.51 1.20 -4.56
CA GLN A 63 14.75 2.46 -4.49
C GLN A 63 14.12 2.75 -3.12
N LYS A 64 13.99 1.76 -2.22
CA LYS A 64 13.33 1.97 -0.91
C LYS A 64 14.06 2.96 0.00
N LEU A 65 15.39 3.08 -0.16
CA LEU A 65 16.24 4.02 0.58
C LEU A 65 16.44 5.34 -0.15
N ASP A 66 15.89 5.47 -1.36
CA ASP A 66 16.04 6.68 -2.17
C ASP A 66 15.31 7.85 -1.49
N LEU A 67 15.98 9.00 -1.40
CA LEU A 67 15.41 10.20 -0.77
C LEU A 67 14.27 10.82 -1.59
N ASN A 68 14.27 10.60 -2.91
CA ASN A 68 13.32 11.15 -3.86
C ASN A 68 12.19 10.18 -4.20
N GLU A 69 12.38 8.87 -3.98
CA GLU A 69 11.40 7.84 -4.36
C GLU A 69 11.04 6.85 -3.24
N GLY A 70 11.82 6.76 -2.18
CA GLY A 70 11.69 5.76 -1.11
C GLY A 70 10.87 6.22 0.10
N ILE A 71 11.02 5.49 1.21
CA ILE A 71 10.32 5.79 2.47
C ILE A 71 10.63 7.20 3.02
N PRO A 72 11.87 7.76 2.92
CA PRO A 72 12.14 9.12 3.38
C PRO A 72 11.25 10.19 2.73
N LEU A 73 10.80 9.96 1.48
CA LEU A 73 9.89 10.86 0.80
C LEU A 73 8.52 10.92 1.48
N LEU A 74 8.02 9.80 2.04
CA LEU A 74 6.78 9.80 2.81
C LEU A 74 6.87 10.79 3.97
N ALA A 75 7.98 10.78 4.71
CA ALA A 75 8.17 11.70 5.84
C ALA A 75 8.07 13.16 5.39
N ALA A 76 8.68 13.51 4.25
CA ALA A 76 8.58 14.86 3.68
C ALA A 76 7.14 15.21 3.24
N GLU A 77 6.39 14.26 2.68
CA GLU A 77 4.98 14.48 2.31
C GLU A 77 4.07 14.64 3.53
N PHE A 78 4.30 13.89 4.61
CA PHE A 78 3.61 14.06 5.88
C PHE A 78 3.89 15.44 6.48
N GLN A 79 5.15 15.88 6.50
CA GLN A 79 5.52 17.22 6.98
C GLN A 79 4.87 18.36 6.19
N ARG A 80 4.67 18.15 4.88
CA ARG A 80 3.98 19.13 4.00
C ARG A 80 2.46 19.09 4.10
N GLY A 81 1.89 18.13 4.84
CA GLY A 81 0.44 17.99 4.98
C GLY A 81 -0.25 17.37 3.76
N ASN A 82 0.47 16.66 2.90
CA ASN A 82 -0.11 16.00 1.72
C ASN A 82 -0.98 14.79 2.09
N TRP A 83 -0.84 14.29 3.32
CA TRP A 83 -1.56 13.14 3.84
C TRP A 83 -2.44 13.55 5.00
N VAL A 84 -3.74 13.29 4.88
CA VAL A 84 -4.71 13.41 5.98
C VAL A 84 -5.08 12.02 6.42
N ILE A 85 -4.68 11.63 7.63
CA ILE A 85 -5.00 10.30 8.14
C ILE A 85 -6.07 10.39 9.24
N PRO A 86 -7.27 9.82 9.01
CA PRO A 86 -8.33 9.84 9.99
C PRO A 86 -7.97 8.92 11.16
N MET A 87 -7.66 9.51 12.31
CA MET A 87 -7.42 8.76 13.55
C MET A 87 -8.72 8.23 14.14
N LYS A 88 -8.69 6.98 14.60
CA LYS A 88 -9.59 6.51 15.66
C LYS A 88 -8.93 6.86 17.00
N PHE A 89 -9.78 7.02 18.02
CA PHE A 89 -9.53 7.32 19.44
C PHE A 89 -8.11 7.06 19.98
N LYS A 90 -7.72 7.80 21.03
CA LYS A 90 -6.43 7.59 21.72
C LYS A 90 -6.32 6.14 22.21
N HIS A 91 -5.27 5.44 21.76
CA HIS A 91 -4.97 4.08 22.21
C HIS A 91 -4.01 4.12 23.44
N PRO A 92 -4.00 3.07 24.28
CA PRO A 92 -2.98 2.90 25.32
C PRO A 92 -1.57 2.80 24.73
N ASP A 93 -0.54 3.21 25.50
CA ASP A 93 0.85 3.26 25.04
C ASP A 93 1.42 1.88 24.63
N GLU A 94 0.90 0.79 25.21
CA GLU A 94 1.33 -0.60 24.92
C GLU A 94 0.40 -1.33 23.94
N CYS A 95 -0.46 -0.61 23.22
CA CYS A 95 -1.40 -1.23 22.30
C CYS A 95 -0.68 -1.84 21.08
N VAL A 96 -0.91 -3.12 20.82
CA VAL A 96 -0.32 -3.87 19.69
C VAL A 96 -1.26 -3.99 18.48
N CYS A 97 -2.30 -3.17 18.40
CA CYS A 97 -3.22 -3.19 17.26
C CYS A 97 -2.49 -2.73 15.97
N PRO A 98 -2.96 -3.12 14.78
CA PRO A 98 -2.30 -2.79 13.51
C PRO A 98 -2.02 -1.30 13.34
N TRP A 99 -2.92 -0.45 13.84
CA TRP A 99 -2.77 1.00 13.82
C TRP A 99 -1.59 1.51 14.68
N CYS A 100 -1.48 1.03 15.91
CA CYS A 100 -0.38 1.40 16.81
C CYS A 100 0.96 0.85 16.32
N VAL A 101 0.98 -0.36 15.77
CA VAL A 101 2.17 -0.93 15.13
C VAL A 101 2.60 -0.03 13.98
N TRP A 102 1.71 0.34 13.07
CA TRP A 102 2.02 1.23 11.95
C TRP A 102 2.54 2.59 12.41
N LEU A 103 1.91 3.20 13.42
CA LEU A 103 2.39 4.47 13.98
C LEU A 103 3.79 4.31 14.61
N SER A 104 4.03 3.20 15.33
CA SER A 104 5.34 2.92 15.92
C SER A 104 6.42 2.67 14.86
N GLU A 105 6.09 2.00 13.76
CA GLU A 105 7.01 1.76 12.64
C GLU A 105 7.33 3.10 11.94
N MET A 106 6.34 3.97 11.74
CA MET A 106 6.53 5.31 11.16
C MET A 106 7.46 6.18 12.00
N VAL A 107 7.30 6.18 13.33
CA VAL A 107 8.11 7.02 14.25
C VAL A 107 9.52 6.47 14.42
N ASN A 108 9.68 5.15 14.49
CA ASN A 108 10.96 4.50 14.77
C ASN A 108 11.69 4.02 13.51
N TRP A 109 11.26 4.45 12.32
CA TRP A 109 11.86 4.02 11.07
C TRP A 109 13.29 4.54 10.90
N TYR A 110 14.20 3.65 10.49
CA TYR A 110 15.56 4.01 10.07
C TYR A 110 16.10 3.00 9.04
N PRO A 111 17.13 3.35 8.24
CA PRO A 111 17.74 2.39 7.31
C PRO A 111 18.27 1.14 8.04
N GLY A 112 17.59 0.00 7.84
CA GLY A 112 17.93 -1.27 8.50
C GLY A 112 17.02 -1.66 9.67
N SER A 113 15.94 -0.92 9.93
CA SER A 113 14.90 -1.34 10.88
C SER A 113 14.27 -2.68 10.46
N LYS A 114 14.05 -3.59 11.42
CA LYS A 114 13.61 -4.98 11.16
C LYS A 114 12.12 -5.15 10.87
N GLN A 115 11.27 -4.23 11.34
CA GLN A 115 9.81 -4.29 11.18
C GLN A 115 9.37 -3.04 10.44
N THR A 116 9.06 -3.19 9.16
CA THR A 116 8.68 -2.07 8.28
C THR A 116 7.51 -2.42 7.37
N ASP A 117 6.83 -3.53 7.61
CA ASP A 117 5.88 -4.09 6.63
C ASP A 117 4.70 -3.13 6.40
N THR A 118 4.21 -2.48 7.45
CA THR A 118 3.07 -1.57 7.34
C THR A 118 3.47 -0.22 6.72
N VAL A 119 4.68 0.26 7.01
CA VAL A 119 5.24 1.47 6.37
C VAL A 119 5.54 1.20 4.90
N MET A 120 6.05 0.01 4.57
CA MET A 120 6.26 -0.45 3.19
C MET A 120 4.94 -0.53 2.43
N ALA A 121 3.88 -1.07 3.04
CA ALA A 121 2.55 -1.10 2.43
C ALA A 121 2.03 0.31 2.10
N LEU A 122 2.22 1.28 3.01
CA LEU A 122 1.86 2.68 2.74
C LEU A 122 2.68 3.29 1.59
N TRP A 123 3.99 3.02 1.57
CA TRP A 123 4.87 3.48 0.51
C TRP A 123 4.46 2.92 -0.86
N ILE A 124 4.10 1.65 -0.92
CA ILE A 124 3.57 1.01 -2.13
C ILE A 124 2.23 1.64 -2.54
N ALA A 125 1.35 1.96 -1.59
CA ALA A 125 0.10 2.68 -1.90
C ALA A 125 0.36 4.08 -2.47
N GLN A 126 1.33 4.84 -1.93
CA GLN A 126 1.76 6.12 -2.50
C GLN A 126 2.27 5.94 -3.95
N ARG A 127 3.04 4.87 -4.21
CA ARG A 127 3.53 4.55 -5.56
C ARG A 127 2.38 4.29 -6.53
N ALA A 128 1.34 3.58 -6.10
CA ALA A 128 0.15 3.34 -6.89
C ALA A 128 -0.56 4.65 -7.27
N ILE A 129 -0.72 5.57 -6.31
CA ILE A 129 -1.31 6.90 -6.54
C ILE A 129 -0.51 7.66 -7.61
N LYS A 130 0.81 7.71 -7.48
CA LYS A 130 1.69 8.42 -8.43
C LYS A 130 1.69 7.77 -9.81
N PHE A 131 1.67 6.45 -9.88
CA PHE A 131 1.62 5.71 -11.13
C PHE A 131 0.30 5.98 -11.87
N ARG A 132 -0.83 5.93 -11.16
CA ARG A 132 -2.15 6.28 -11.72
C ARG A 132 -2.26 7.74 -12.13
N ALA A 133 -1.76 8.68 -11.32
CA ALA A 133 -1.75 10.09 -11.68
C ALA A 133 -0.97 10.36 -12.98
N ARG A 134 0.15 9.65 -13.20
CA ARG A 134 0.92 9.72 -14.46
C ARG A 134 0.14 9.15 -15.65
N GLN A 135 -0.57 8.04 -15.49
CA GLN A 135 -1.41 7.48 -16.55
C GLN A 135 -2.58 8.40 -16.89
N ALA A 136 -3.24 8.99 -15.88
CA ALA A 136 -4.36 9.91 -16.07
C ALA A 136 -3.93 11.25 -16.70
N GLY A 137 -2.70 11.70 -16.44
CA GLY A 137 -2.13 12.91 -17.06
C GLY A 137 -1.62 12.72 -18.49
N GLY A 138 -1.59 11.49 -19.01
CA GLY A 138 -1.09 11.16 -20.34
C GLY A 138 -2.20 10.86 -21.33
N PHE A 139 -2.99 11.85 -21.75
CA PHE A 139 -3.55 12.03 -23.12
C PHE A 139 -4.57 13.17 -23.12
N GLY A 140 -4.11 14.36 -23.51
CA GLY A 140 -4.94 15.49 -23.90
C GLY A 140 -4.32 16.18 -25.12
N ILE A 141 -3.83 15.40 -26.09
CA ILE A 141 -3.50 15.91 -27.41
C ILE A 141 -4.84 16.08 -28.12
N TRP A 142 -5.32 17.31 -28.13
CA TRP A 142 -6.51 17.76 -28.84
C TRP A 142 -6.39 17.40 -30.32
N ASN A 143 -7.20 16.44 -30.78
CA ASN A 143 -7.57 16.35 -32.19
C ASN A 143 -8.61 17.45 -32.44
N PHE A 144 -8.18 18.55 -33.06
CA PHE A 144 -9.10 19.42 -33.78
C PHE A 144 -9.39 18.76 -35.13
N GLY A 145 -10.52 18.04 -35.18
CA GLY A 145 -11.24 17.76 -36.41
C GLY A 145 -12.31 18.81 -36.64
#